data_AF-A0A9P4UCA0-F1
#
_entry.id   AF-A0A9P4UCA0-F1
#
_cell.length_a   1.000
_cell.length_b   1.000
_cell.length_c   1.000
_cell.angle_alpha   90.00
_cell.angle_beta   90.00
_cell.angle_gamma   90.00
#
_symmetry.space_group_name_H-M   'P 1'
#
loop_
_entity.id
_entity.type
_entity.pdbx_description
1 polymer ?
#
loop_
_entity_poly.entity_id
_entity_poly.type
_entity_poly.pdbx_seq_one_letter_code
_entity_poly.pdbx_strand_id
1 'polypeptide(L)'
;MATFHPLPRLPYELCACIWELTVEPRTVEVRVDSEALTSATPVPAVLQVCREARSFGLYHKTFSELGHKYEGLYVWLNPDIDMIDIRESLLYFFKPVALTIRRLRMEREWSASYKGEHFYHWEQREIEDFENLEEIYIVCMDGLEPWDDVFEGRYWPCGKENVFLIDPENSER
;
A
#
# COMPACT_ATOMS: atom_id res chain seq x y z
N MET A 1 5.77 12.23 29.00
CA MET A 1 6.55 12.00 27.76
C MET A 1 8.02 12.00 28.14
N ALA A 2 8.67 10.84 28.15
CA ALA A 2 10.10 10.75 28.43
C ALA A 2 10.86 11.11 27.15
N THR A 3 11.56 12.24 27.15
CA THR A 3 12.45 12.63 26.06
C THR A 3 13.66 11.70 26.09
N PHE A 4 13.96 11.06 24.95
CA PHE A 4 15.15 10.24 24.79
C PHE A 4 16.37 11.16 24.68
N HIS A 5 16.83 11.66 25.82
CA HIS A 5 17.96 12.59 25.97
C HIS A 5 19.30 12.18 25.32
N PRO A 6 19.60 10.89 25.01
CA PRO A 6 20.86 10.53 24.36
C PRO A 6 20.96 10.89 22.87
N LEU A 7 19.84 10.89 22.14
CA LEU A 7 19.86 10.99 20.67
C LEU A 7 20.45 12.32 20.17
N PRO A 8 20.12 13.49 20.75
CA PRO A 8 20.73 14.77 20.37
C PRO A 8 22.22 14.90 20.71
N ARG A 9 22.80 13.95 21.46
CA ARG A 9 24.22 13.96 21.86
C ARG A 9 25.10 13.08 20.97
N LEU A 10 24.49 12.28 20.09
CA LEU A 10 25.22 11.48 19.12
C LEU A 10 25.61 12.35 17.92
N PRO A 11 26.78 12.10 17.28
CA PRO A 11 27.08 12.62 15.96
C PRO A 11 25.95 12.30 14.97
N TYR A 12 25.75 13.20 14.02
CA TYR A 12 24.68 13.10 13.03
C TYR A 12 24.72 11.77 12.27
N GLU A 13 25.93 11.29 11.95
CA GLU A 13 26.17 10.04 11.22
C GLU A 13 25.60 8.84 11.98
N LEU A 14 25.78 8.79 13.31
CA LEU A 14 25.23 7.71 14.13
C LEU A 14 23.70 7.82 14.22
N CYS A 15 23.16 9.03 14.32
CA CYS A 15 21.71 9.26 14.28
C CYS A 15 21.11 8.80 12.94
N ALA A 16 21.76 9.14 11.82
CA ALA A 16 21.37 8.71 10.49
C ALA A 16 21.34 7.18 10.38
N CYS A 17 22.41 6.50 10.79
CA CYS A 17 22.44 5.03 10.82
C CYS A 17 21.32 4.45 11.69
N ILE A 18 21.05 5.03 12.87
CA ILE A 18 19.94 4.57 13.72
C ILE A 18 18.59 4.74 13.00
N TRP A 19 18.34 5.89 12.37
CA TRP A 19 17.09 6.14 11.65
C TRP A 19 16.91 5.17 10.49
N GLU A 20 17.94 4.91 9.69
CA GLU A 20 17.92 3.92 8.60
C GLU A 20 17.57 2.53 9.14
N LEU A 21 18.16 2.12 10.27
CA LEU A 21 17.91 0.83 10.89
C LEU A 21 16.49 0.69 11.48
N THR A 22 15.77 1.80 11.69
CA THR A 22 14.37 1.76 12.18
C THR A 22 13.35 1.55 11.07
N VAL A 23 13.79 1.55 9.81
CA VAL A 23 12.94 1.41 8.65
C VAL A 23 12.65 -0.07 8.42
N GLU A 24 11.40 -0.48 8.66
CA GLU A 24 10.94 -1.86 8.49
C GLU A 24 9.76 -1.90 7.50
N PRO A 25 9.66 -2.95 6.66
CA PRO A 25 8.50 -3.16 5.80
C PRO A 25 7.20 -3.20 6.60
N ARG A 26 6.18 -2.52 6.09
CA ARG A 26 4.85 -2.50 6.71
C ARG A 26 3.76 -2.37 5.65
N THR A 27 2.56 -2.79 6.02
CA THR A 27 1.35 -2.56 5.23
C THR A 27 0.75 -1.22 5.60
N VAL A 28 0.56 -0.37 4.61
CA VAL A 28 -0.05 0.95 4.74
C VAL A 28 -1.43 0.90 4.11
N GLU A 29 -2.45 0.90 4.94
CA GLU A 29 -3.84 0.99 4.50
C GLU A 29 -4.12 2.37 3.90
N VAL A 30 -4.62 2.40 2.66
CA VAL A 30 -4.99 3.62 1.95
C VAL A 30 -6.37 3.42 1.34
N ARG A 31 -7.37 4.13 1.87
CA ARG A 31 -8.73 4.10 1.33
C ARG A 31 -9.04 5.40 0.63
N VAL A 32 -9.63 5.29 -0.55
CA VAL A 32 -10.23 6.42 -1.25
C VAL A 32 -11.74 6.16 -1.25
N ASP A 33 -12.47 7.03 -0.54
CA ASP A 33 -13.91 7.17 -0.73
C ASP A 33 -14.20 8.36 -1.65
N SER A 34 -15.46 8.53 -2.05
CA SER A 34 -15.93 9.48 -3.07
C SER A 34 -15.30 10.87 -3.06
N GLU A 35 -14.75 11.34 -1.92
CA GLU A 35 -14.09 12.64 -1.84
C GLU A 35 -12.89 12.71 -0.84
N ALA A 36 -12.57 11.64 -0.09
CA ALA A 36 -11.53 11.67 0.95
C ALA A 36 -10.52 10.51 0.86
N LEU A 37 -9.25 10.88 1.04
CA LEU A 37 -8.15 9.96 1.28
C LEU A 37 -8.05 9.69 2.79
N THR A 38 -8.21 8.43 3.19
CA THR A 38 -8.09 8.04 4.60
C THR A 38 -7.05 6.92 4.77
N SER A 39 -6.37 6.93 5.91
CA SER A 39 -5.44 5.87 6.29
C SER A 39 -5.58 5.62 7.78
N ALA A 40 -5.82 4.36 8.15
CA ALA A 40 -5.79 3.93 9.56
C ALA A 40 -4.35 3.69 10.05
N THR A 41 -3.36 3.74 9.16
CA THR A 41 -1.98 3.40 9.48
C THR A 41 -1.32 4.54 10.27
N PRO A 42 -0.74 4.26 11.45
CA PRO A 42 -0.06 5.29 12.21
C PRO A 42 1.18 5.80 11.46
N VAL A 43 1.51 7.08 11.70
CA VAL A 43 2.74 7.70 11.19
C VAL A 43 3.95 6.94 11.75
N PRO A 44 4.96 6.58 10.92
CA PRO A 44 6.18 5.91 11.37
C PRO A 44 6.79 6.59 12.60
N ALA A 45 7.22 5.79 13.58
CA ALA A 45 7.77 6.29 14.82
C ALA A 45 8.99 7.21 14.59
N VAL A 46 9.84 6.89 13.60
CA VAL A 46 11.03 7.68 13.25
C VAL A 46 10.71 9.14 12.91
N LEU A 47 9.56 9.41 12.28
CA LEU A 47 9.13 10.77 11.92
C LEU A 47 8.63 11.60 13.11
N GLN A 48 8.41 10.94 14.26
CA GLN A 48 7.95 11.53 15.51
C GLN A 48 9.12 11.80 16.50
N VAL A 49 10.32 11.29 16.22
CA VAL A 49 11.48 11.40 17.14
C VAL A 49 12.00 12.83 17.22
N CYS A 50 12.34 13.44 16.08
CA CYS A 50 12.85 14.81 16.00
C CYS A 50 12.67 15.40 14.60
N ARG A 51 13.05 16.68 14.42
CA ARG A 51 12.92 17.40 13.14
C ARG A 51 13.88 16.85 12.10
N GLU A 52 15.10 16.52 12.51
CA GLU A 52 16.17 16.01 11.67
C GLU A 52 15.79 14.66 11.05
N ALA A 53 15.29 13.72 11.87
CA ALA A 53 14.80 12.42 11.40
C ALA A 53 13.68 12.57 10.36
N ARG A 54 12.76 13.52 10.55
CA ARG A 54 11.68 13.79 9.60
C ARG A 54 12.18 14.37 8.27
N SER A 55 13.26 15.15 8.30
CA SER A 55 13.88 15.73 7.10
C SER A 55 14.92 14.83 6.45
N PHE A 56 15.22 13.66 7.04
CA PHE A 56 16.25 12.75 6.54
C PHE A 56 15.84 12.04 5.23
N GLY A 57 14.54 11.98 4.91
CA GLY A 57 14.04 11.50 3.61
C GLY A 57 13.70 10.00 3.55
N LEU A 58 13.58 9.32 4.70
CA LEU A 58 13.21 7.90 4.74
C LEU A 58 11.75 7.63 4.35
N TYR A 59 10.87 8.61 4.54
CA TYR A 59 9.46 8.55 4.18
C TYR A 59 9.06 9.86 3.52
N HIS A 60 8.14 9.78 2.57
CA HIS A 60 7.64 10.92 1.80
C HIS A 60 6.14 11.08 2.04
N LYS A 61 5.66 12.32 1.98
CA LYS A 61 4.22 12.58 1.90
C LYS A 61 3.78 12.26 0.48
N THR A 62 2.85 11.33 0.34
CA THR A 62 2.37 10.81 -0.95
C THR A 62 0.85 10.89 -1.04
N PHE A 63 0.33 10.74 -2.27
CA PHE A 63 -1.10 10.59 -2.59
C PHE A 63 -1.96 11.83 -2.33
N SER A 64 -1.36 13.00 -2.21
CA SER A 64 -2.10 14.27 -2.18
C SER A 64 -2.98 14.48 -3.42
N GLU A 65 -2.64 13.83 -4.52
CA GLU A 65 -3.34 13.89 -5.81
C GLU A 65 -4.64 13.08 -5.82
N LEU A 66 -4.82 12.16 -4.87
CA LEU A 66 -6.01 11.28 -4.80
C LEU A 66 -7.22 11.96 -4.16
N GLY A 67 -7.00 13.05 -3.39
CA GLY A 67 -8.08 13.79 -2.74
C GLY A 67 -8.68 14.86 -3.65
N HIS A 68 -9.88 14.64 -4.17
CA HIS A 68 -10.54 15.60 -5.08
C HIS A 68 -11.08 16.87 -4.40
N LYS A 69 -11.34 16.86 -3.07
CA LYS A 69 -12.06 17.96 -2.39
C LYS A 69 -11.37 18.54 -1.16
N TYR A 70 -10.48 17.79 -0.52
CA TYR A 70 -9.73 18.24 0.65
C TYR A 70 -8.25 18.30 0.31
N GLU A 71 -7.77 19.51 -0.02
CA GLU A 71 -6.34 19.79 -0.12
C GLU A 71 -5.65 19.40 1.19
N GLY A 72 -4.62 18.55 1.12
CA GLY A 72 -3.71 18.29 2.24
C GLY A 72 -3.87 16.96 2.99
N LEU A 73 -4.71 16.03 2.51
CA LEU A 73 -4.64 14.64 2.95
C LEU A 73 -3.49 13.94 2.23
N TYR A 74 -2.56 13.37 2.99
CA TYR A 74 -1.40 12.64 2.49
C TYR A 74 -1.10 11.47 3.41
N VAL A 75 -0.40 10.49 2.86
CA VAL A 75 0.10 9.34 3.62
C VAL A 75 1.62 9.37 3.63
N TRP A 76 2.24 9.11 4.79
CA TRP A 76 3.68 8.92 4.88
C TRP A 76 4.04 7.53 4.39
N LEU A 77 4.82 7.45 3.32
CA LEU A 77 5.13 6.19 2.64
C LEU A 77 6.60 6.13 2.25
N ASN A 78 7.18 4.93 2.34
CA ASN A 78 8.44 4.56 1.71
C ASN A 78 8.13 3.55 0.59
N PRO A 79 8.15 3.97 -0.69
CA PRO A 79 7.70 3.11 -1.80
C PRO A 79 8.62 1.90 -2.03
N ASP A 80 9.85 1.93 -1.52
CA ASP A 80 10.83 0.86 -1.71
C ASP A 80 10.60 -0.31 -0.77
N ILE A 81 9.82 -0.14 0.31
CA ILE A 81 9.58 -1.18 1.33
C ILE A 81 8.10 -1.34 1.71
N ASP A 82 7.29 -0.27 1.64
CA ASP A 82 5.91 -0.29 2.12
C ASP A 82 5.03 -1.02 1.11
N MET A 83 4.08 -1.79 1.63
CA MET A 83 3.00 -2.38 0.85
C MET A 83 1.74 -1.53 0.98
N ILE A 84 1.14 -1.15 -0.14
CA ILE A 84 -0.07 -0.33 -0.14
C ILE A 84 -1.28 -1.25 -0.12
N ASP A 85 -2.10 -1.15 0.92
CA ASP A 85 -3.33 -1.93 1.04
C ASP A 85 -4.54 -1.06 0.77
N ILE A 86 -5.17 -1.28 -0.37
CA ILE A 86 -6.35 -0.52 -0.81
C ILE A 86 -7.67 -1.11 -0.30
N ARG A 87 -7.63 -2.23 0.42
CA ARG A 87 -8.84 -2.95 0.86
C ARG A 87 -9.78 -3.20 -0.33
N GLU A 88 -11.07 -2.91 -0.16
CA GLU A 88 -12.10 -2.95 -1.21
C GLU A 88 -12.14 -1.69 -2.11
N SER A 89 -11.29 -0.66 -1.89
CA SER A 89 -11.27 0.53 -2.76
C SER A 89 -10.88 0.14 -4.19
N LEU A 90 -11.53 0.76 -5.18
CA LEU A 90 -11.31 0.44 -6.59
C LEU A 90 -9.97 0.97 -7.13
N LEU A 91 -9.32 0.20 -7.99
CA LEU A 91 -8.04 0.56 -8.64
C LEU A 91 -8.13 1.86 -9.44
N TYR A 92 -9.29 2.14 -10.05
CA TYR A 92 -9.59 3.39 -10.75
C TYR A 92 -9.15 4.63 -9.98
N PHE A 93 -9.38 4.67 -8.66
CA PHE A 93 -9.03 5.82 -7.83
C PHE A 93 -7.52 6.02 -7.69
N PHE A 94 -6.73 4.98 -7.88
CA PHE A 94 -5.27 5.01 -7.73
C PHE A 94 -4.53 5.20 -9.06
N LYS A 95 -5.22 5.26 -10.20
CA LYS A 95 -4.61 5.52 -11.52
C LYS A 95 -3.66 6.73 -11.56
N PRO A 96 -3.97 7.88 -10.92
CA PRO A 96 -3.05 9.04 -10.94
C PRO A 96 -1.68 8.75 -10.30
N VAL A 97 -1.58 7.72 -9.46
CA VAL A 97 -0.37 7.37 -8.70
C VAL A 97 0.11 5.96 -9.00
N ALA A 98 -0.47 5.28 -9.99
CA ALA A 98 -0.23 3.86 -10.28
C ALA A 98 1.25 3.54 -10.49
N LEU A 99 1.98 4.42 -11.19
CA LEU A 99 3.42 4.27 -11.44
C LEU A 99 4.29 4.40 -10.17
N THR A 100 3.76 4.87 -9.05
CA THR A 100 4.51 4.98 -7.79
C THR A 100 4.33 3.76 -6.89
N ILE A 101 3.35 2.90 -7.19
CA ILE A 101 3.01 1.72 -6.40
C ILE A 101 3.86 0.54 -6.89
N ARG A 102 4.72 0.02 -6.01
CA ARG A 102 5.54 -1.17 -6.26
C ARG A 102 4.96 -2.44 -5.64
N ARG A 103 4.24 -2.32 -4.52
CA ARG A 103 3.65 -3.45 -3.79
C ARG A 103 2.22 -3.13 -3.45
N LEU A 104 1.30 -3.98 -3.88
CA LEU A 104 -0.13 -3.76 -3.72
C LEU A 104 -0.77 -4.92 -2.96
N ARG A 105 -1.66 -4.58 -2.04
CA ARG A 105 -2.60 -5.50 -1.41
C ARG A 105 -4.02 -5.01 -1.65
N MET A 106 -4.92 -5.93 -1.97
CA MET A 106 -6.33 -5.62 -2.22
C MET A 106 -7.23 -6.76 -1.76
N GLU A 107 -8.48 -6.43 -1.45
CA GLU A 107 -9.51 -7.38 -1.03
C GLU A 107 -10.58 -7.47 -2.12
N ARG A 108 -10.77 -8.64 -2.71
CA ARG A 108 -11.66 -8.82 -3.87
C ARG A 108 -12.47 -10.11 -3.75
N GLU A 109 -13.63 -10.11 -4.39
CA GLU A 109 -14.45 -11.29 -4.65
C GLU A 109 -14.26 -11.68 -6.14
N TRP A 110 -14.39 -12.96 -6.46
CA TRP A 110 -14.31 -13.47 -7.85
C TRP A 110 -15.56 -14.20 -8.31
N SER A 111 -16.42 -14.63 -7.38
CA SER A 111 -17.71 -15.27 -7.63
C SER A 111 -18.61 -14.44 -8.54
N ALA A 112 -19.68 -15.05 -9.06
CA ALA A 112 -20.71 -14.39 -9.85
C ALA A 112 -21.56 -13.36 -9.05
N SER A 113 -21.04 -12.86 -7.93
CA SER A 113 -21.60 -11.69 -7.25
C SER A 113 -21.45 -10.46 -8.15
N TYR A 114 -22.28 -9.44 -7.93
CA TYR A 114 -22.15 -8.17 -8.66
C TYR A 114 -20.74 -7.57 -8.53
N LYS A 115 -20.10 -7.72 -7.36
CA LYS A 115 -18.74 -7.23 -7.12
C LYS A 115 -17.69 -8.07 -7.87
N GLY A 116 -17.82 -9.40 -7.87
CA GLY A 116 -16.90 -10.27 -8.57
C GLY A 116 -17.00 -10.13 -10.10
N GLU A 117 -18.20 -10.02 -10.65
CA GLU A 117 -18.39 -9.70 -12.08
C GLU A 117 -17.76 -8.35 -12.44
N HIS A 118 -17.90 -7.33 -11.59
CA HIS A 118 -17.28 -6.03 -11.80
C HIS A 118 -15.75 -6.14 -11.82
N PHE A 119 -15.16 -6.89 -10.88
CA PHE A 119 -13.72 -7.12 -10.83
C PHE A 119 -13.22 -7.83 -12.09
N TYR A 120 -13.86 -8.94 -12.45
CA TYR A 120 -13.49 -9.78 -13.59
C TYR A 120 -13.56 -9.07 -14.94
N HIS A 121 -14.61 -8.26 -15.16
CA HIS A 121 -14.86 -7.64 -16.46
C HIS A 121 -14.23 -6.25 -16.65
N TRP A 122 -14.04 -5.50 -15.56
CA TRP A 122 -13.61 -4.10 -15.66
C TRP A 122 -12.36 -3.81 -14.85
N GLU A 123 -12.40 -4.00 -13.53
CA GLU A 123 -11.33 -3.53 -12.65
C GLU A 123 -10.00 -4.26 -12.90
N GLN A 124 -10.03 -5.55 -13.24
CA GLN A 124 -8.81 -6.32 -13.50
C GLN A 124 -7.93 -5.70 -14.60
N ARG A 125 -8.54 -5.07 -15.62
CA ARG A 125 -7.77 -4.39 -16.69
C ARG A 125 -7.06 -3.14 -16.20
N GLU A 126 -7.50 -2.56 -15.09
CA GLU A 126 -6.87 -1.39 -14.50
C GLU A 126 -5.54 -1.74 -13.83
N ILE A 127 -5.31 -3.02 -13.51
CA ILE A 127 -4.01 -3.50 -13.01
C ILE A 127 -2.89 -3.20 -14.02
N GLU A 128 -3.21 -3.17 -15.32
CA GLU A 128 -2.25 -2.85 -16.38
C GLU A 128 -1.66 -1.45 -16.27
N ASP A 129 -2.35 -0.50 -15.62
CA ASP A 129 -1.86 0.88 -15.41
C ASP A 129 -0.75 0.94 -14.33
N PHE A 130 -0.56 -0.11 -13.54
CA PHE A 130 0.40 -0.19 -12.44
C PHE A 130 1.71 -0.87 -12.89
N GLU A 131 2.37 -0.28 -13.88
CA GLU A 131 3.53 -0.87 -14.58
C GLU A 131 4.73 -1.20 -13.68
N ASN A 132 4.89 -0.48 -12.56
CA ASN A 132 6.00 -0.65 -11.62
C ASN A 132 5.69 -1.65 -10.50
N LEU A 133 4.57 -2.38 -10.56
CA LEU A 133 4.27 -3.42 -9.58
C LEU A 133 5.31 -4.53 -9.64
N GLU A 134 5.81 -4.87 -8.46
CA GLU A 134 6.73 -5.97 -8.20
C GLU A 134 5.99 -7.17 -7.60
N GLU A 135 4.95 -6.93 -6.81
CA GLU A 135 4.12 -7.96 -6.20
C GLU A 135 2.71 -7.47 -5.86
N ILE A 136 1.75 -8.41 -5.91
CA ILE A 136 0.34 -8.18 -5.61
C ILE A 136 -0.15 -9.26 -4.65
N TYR A 137 -0.83 -8.84 -3.59
CA TYR A 137 -1.49 -9.73 -2.63
C TYR A 137 -3.00 -9.52 -2.73
N ILE A 138 -3.73 -10.56 -3.10
CA ILE A 138 -5.18 -10.52 -3.24
C ILE A 138 -5.79 -11.35 -2.13
N VAL A 139 -6.51 -10.70 -1.22
CA VAL A 139 -7.34 -11.40 -0.25
C VAL A 139 -8.63 -11.81 -0.93
N CYS A 140 -8.83 -13.11 -1.06
CA CYS A 140 -9.94 -13.74 -1.76
C CYS A 140 -11.16 -13.81 -0.84
N MET A 141 -11.97 -12.75 -0.81
CA MET A 141 -13.05 -12.56 0.17
C MET A 141 -14.13 -13.65 0.14
N ASP A 142 -14.25 -14.36 -0.98
CA ASP A 142 -15.18 -15.47 -1.21
C ASP A 142 -14.48 -16.85 -1.25
N GLY A 143 -13.30 -16.94 -0.64
CA GLY A 143 -12.47 -18.14 -0.61
C GLY A 143 -11.66 -18.33 -1.88
N LEU A 144 -10.82 -19.36 -1.93
CA LEU A 144 -9.92 -19.62 -3.05
C LEU A 144 -10.56 -20.39 -4.21
N GLU A 145 -11.63 -21.15 -3.97
CA GLU A 145 -12.28 -22.01 -4.98
C GLU A 145 -12.69 -21.24 -6.25
N PRO A 146 -13.25 -20.02 -6.18
CA PRO A 146 -13.61 -19.28 -7.40
C PRO A 146 -12.40 -18.86 -8.24
N TRP A 147 -11.20 -18.75 -7.65
CA TRP A 147 -10.04 -18.06 -8.24
C TRP A 147 -9.20 -18.94 -9.20
N ASP A 148 -9.65 -20.15 -9.51
CA ASP A 148 -8.90 -21.13 -10.31
C ASP A 148 -8.46 -20.60 -11.69
N ASP A 149 -9.24 -19.71 -12.31
CA ASP A 149 -8.97 -19.16 -13.65
C ASP A 149 -8.36 -17.75 -13.64
N VAL A 150 -7.99 -17.20 -12.48
CA VAL A 150 -7.51 -15.80 -12.35
C VAL A 150 -6.30 -15.48 -13.25
N PHE A 151 -5.51 -16.50 -13.55
CA PHE A 151 -4.31 -16.40 -14.38
C PHE A 151 -4.54 -16.66 -15.87
N GLU A 152 -5.72 -17.12 -16.28
CA GLU A 152 -5.97 -17.54 -17.66
C GLU A 152 -6.19 -16.34 -18.59
N GLY A 153 -5.30 -16.15 -19.56
CA GLY A 153 -5.43 -15.10 -20.58
C GLY A 153 -5.29 -13.66 -20.05
N ARG A 154 -4.72 -13.47 -18.86
CA ARG A 154 -4.58 -12.16 -18.19
C ARG A 154 -3.12 -11.73 -18.09
N TYR A 155 -2.89 -10.43 -18.30
CA TYR A 155 -1.60 -9.78 -18.12
C TYR A 155 -1.47 -9.28 -16.68
N TRP A 156 -0.31 -9.53 -16.08
CA TRP A 156 0.04 -9.08 -14.74
C TRP A 156 1.39 -8.35 -14.85
N PRO A 157 1.47 -7.04 -14.55
CA PRO A 157 2.71 -6.28 -14.71
C PRO A 157 3.89 -6.86 -13.93
N CYS A 158 3.62 -7.40 -12.74
CA CYS A 158 4.61 -8.04 -11.88
C CYS A 158 4.95 -9.49 -12.26
N GLY A 159 4.32 -10.07 -13.29
CA GLY A 159 4.38 -11.50 -13.57
C GLY A 159 3.45 -12.30 -12.64
N LYS A 160 2.97 -13.45 -13.13
CA LYS A 160 1.99 -14.29 -12.40
C LYS A 160 2.60 -14.90 -11.13
N GLU A 161 3.91 -15.10 -11.14
CA GLU A 161 4.71 -15.61 -10.03
C GLU A 161 4.75 -14.68 -8.82
N ASN A 162 4.45 -13.39 -9.00
CA ASN A 162 4.42 -12.39 -7.93
C ASN A 162 2.98 -11.95 -7.58
N VAL A 163 1.99 -12.79 -7.92
CA VAL A 163 0.60 -12.61 -7.50
C VAL A 163 0.28 -13.67 -6.46
N PHE A 164 -0.02 -13.22 -5.25
CA PHE A 164 -0.29 -14.07 -4.10
C PHE A 164 -1.77 -14.02 -3.74
N LEU A 165 -2.43 -15.16 -3.77
CA LEU A 165 -3.81 -15.31 -3.31
C LEU A 165 -3.80 -15.67 -1.82
N ILE A 166 -4.50 -14.88 -1.00
CA ILE A 166 -4.62 -15.07 0.44
C ILE A 166 -6.04 -15.51 0.75
N ASP A 167 -6.17 -16.65 1.40
CA ASP A 167 -7.43 -17.09 1.99
C ASP A 167 -7.70 -16.26 3.26
N PRO A 168 -8.84 -15.53 3.35
CA PRO A 168 -9.20 -14.77 4.53
C PRO A 168 -9.33 -15.65 5.78
N GLU A 169 -9.76 -16.91 5.66
CA GLU A 169 -9.90 -17.83 6.80
C GLU A 169 -8.55 -18.30 7.36
N ASN A 170 -7.48 -18.18 6.57
CA ASN A 170 -6.13 -18.60 6.94
C ASN A 170 -5.22 -17.42 7.29
N SER A 171 -5.77 -16.19 7.32
CA SER A 171 -5.03 -14.95 7.58
C SER A 171 -4.66 -14.72 9.06
N GLU A 172 -5.07 -15.63 9.96
CA GLU A 172 -4.65 -15.68 11.37
C GLU A 172 -3.82 -16.96 11.67
N ARG A 173 -2.56 -17.02 11.22
CA ARG A 173 -1.53 -17.89 11.83
C ARG A 173 -0.16 -17.23 11.85
#